data_AF-A0A5N5FPS4-F1
#
_entry.id   AF-A0A5N5FPS4-F1
#
_cell.length_a   1.000
_cell.length_b   1.000
_cell.length_c   1.000
_cell.angle_alpha   90.00
_cell.angle_beta   90.00
_cell.angle_gamma   90.00
#
_symmetry.space_group_name_H-M   'P 1'
#
loop_
_entity.id
_entity.type
_entity.pdbx_description
1 polymer ?
#
loop_
_entity_poly.entity_id
_entity_poly.type
_entity_poly.pdbx_seq_one_letter_code
_entity_poly.pdbx_strand_id
1 'polypeptide(L)'
;MDRLTMRIEKPGSNGVYLESKGSRIPLPWELLQPALRILRHCLLAPLNSQDAKDAASVAVRRLYARASHDLVPQAILATQSLIQLDKRTREAAKTAAAANSSSNANTPSKAKKPDVFFVSK
;
A
#
# COMPACT_ATOMS: atom_id res chain seq x y z
N MET A 1 -15.00 15.37 -30.87
CA MET A 1 -14.55 15.44 -29.46
C MET A 1 -14.12 14.05 -29.02
N ASP A 2 -12.91 13.70 -29.41
CA ASP A 2 -12.33 12.37 -29.33
C ASP A 2 -11.99 12.02 -27.88
N ARG A 3 -12.73 11.07 -27.29
CA ARG A 3 -12.36 10.45 -26.03
C ARG A 3 -11.73 9.10 -26.30
N LEU A 4 -10.42 9.14 -26.54
CA LEU A 4 -9.52 8.00 -26.56
C LEU A 4 -9.54 7.34 -25.16
N THR A 5 -10.37 6.31 -25.01
CA THR A 5 -10.35 5.43 -23.85
C THR A 5 -9.11 4.54 -23.98
N MET A 6 -8.08 4.84 -23.18
CA MET A 6 -6.99 3.89 -22.97
C MET A 6 -7.57 2.63 -22.30
N ARG A 7 -7.75 1.58 -23.11
CA ARG A 7 -8.03 0.23 -22.65
C ARG A 7 -6.80 -0.30 -21.94
N ILE A 8 -6.87 -0.40 -20.63
CA ILE A 8 -6.02 -1.33 -19.88
C ILE A 8 -6.77 -2.66 -19.92
N GLU A 9 -6.38 -3.56 -20.83
CA GLU A 9 -6.84 -4.94 -20.78
C GLU A 9 -6.36 -5.59 -19.47
N LYS A 10 -7.30 -6.21 -18.75
CA LYS A 10 -7.01 -7.10 -17.65
C LYS A 10 -7.75 -8.42 -17.92
N PRO A 11 -7.06 -9.57 -18.02
CA PRO A 11 -7.71 -10.82 -18.37
C PRO A 11 -8.47 -11.41 -17.18
N GLY A 12 -9.72 -11.82 -17.45
CA GLY A 12 -10.38 -12.97 -16.85
C GLY A 12 -10.79 -12.92 -15.39
N SER A 13 -12.01 -12.45 -15.13
CA SER A 13 -12.83 -12.97 -14.02
C SER A 13 -14.31 -12.74 -14.34
N ASN A 14 -15.01 -13.81 -14.73
CA ASN A 14 -16.46 -13.85 -14.98
C ASN A 14 -17.21 -13.71 -13.64
N GLY A 15 -17.28 -12.48 -13.12
CA GLY A 15 -18.24 -12.10 -12.09
C GLY A 15 -19.25 -11.18 -12.77
N VAL A 16 -20.52 -11.57 -12.75
CA VAL A 16 -21.63 -10.75 -13.25
C VAL A 16 -21.63 -9.45 -12.44
N TYR A 17 -21.06 -8.37 -12.98
CA TYR A 17 -21.22 -7.04 -12.41
C TYR A 17 -22.65 -6.62 -12.70
N LEU A 18 -23.53 -6.84 -11.72
CA LEU A 18 -24.76 -6.09 -11.60
C LEU A 18 -24.35 -4.62 -11.51
N GLU A 19 -24.34 -3.95 -12.65
CA GLU A 19 -24.09 -2.52 -12.79
C GLU A 19 -25.32 -1.80 -12.24
N SER A 20 -25.50 -1.89 -10.93
CA SER A 20 -26.37 -0.99 -10.19
C SER A 20 -25.79 0.40 -10.44
N LYS A 21 -26.46 1.15 -11.32
CA LYS A 21 -26.23 2.59 -11.50
C LYS A 21 -26.65 3.30 -10.22
N GLY A 22 -25.87 3.09 -9.16
CA GLY A 22 -25.98 3.85 -7.92
C GLY A 22 -25.71 5.31 -8.24
N SER A 23 -26.53 6.20 -7.69
CA SER A 23 -26.27 7.63 -7.73
C SER A 23 -24.90 7.90 -7.09
N ARG A 24 -24.12 8.79 -7.71
CA ARG A 24 -22.82 9.18 -7.14
C ARG A 24 -23.07 10.00 -5.88
N ILE A 25 -22.51 9.54 -4.76
CA ILE A 25 -22.49 10.32 -3.52
C ILE A 25 -21.47 11.47 -3.70
N PRO A 26 -21.82 12.74 -3.52
CA PRO A 26 -20.84 13.82 -3.50
C PRO A 26 -19.93 13.63 -2.28
N LEU A 27 -18.61 13.55 -2.48
CA LEU A 27 -17.65 13.40 -1.39
C LEU A 27 -16.85 14.70 -1.25
N PRO A 28 -17.21 15.57 -0.30
CA PRO A 28 -16.49 16.82 -0.07
C PRO A 28 -15.08 16.51 0.48
N TRP A 29 -14.13 17.40 0.21
CA TRP A 29 -12.70 17.21 0.49
C TRP A 29 -12.42 17.02 2.00
N GLU A 30 -13.27 17.58 2.85
CA GLU A 30 -13.23 17.52 4.31
C GLU A 30 -13.36 16.09 4.83
N LEU A 31 -14.17 15.25 4.18
CA LEU A 31 -14.28 13.82 4.52
C LEU A 31 -13.16 12.99 3.90
N LEU A 32 -12.63 13.46 2.78
CA LEU A 32 -11.55 12.80 2.08
C LEU A 32 -10.22 12.89 2.87
N GLN A 33 -10.01 13.98 3.59
CA GLN A 33 -8.83 14.19 4.42
C GLN A 33 -8.63 13.11 5.52
N PRO A 34 -9.61 12.84 6.42
CA PRO A 34 -9.54 11.72 7.36
C PRO A 34 -9.33 10.38 6.67
N ALA A 35 -10.03 10.12 5.56
CA ALA A 35 -9.90 8.87 4.82
C ALA A 35 -8.45 8.65 4.31
N LEU A 36 -7.83 9.69 3.75
CA LEU A 36 -6.43 9.64 3.30
C LEU A 36 -5.46 9.38 4.44
N ARG A 37 -5.68 9.98 5.62
CA ARG A 37 -4.84 9.75 6.81
C ARG A 37 -4.94 8.31 7.30
N ILE A 38 -6.15 7.75 7.34
CA ILE A 38 -6.39 6.35 7.71
C ILE A 38 -5.71 5.42 6.70
N LEU A 39 -5.92 5.63 5.40
CA LEU A 39 -5.31 4.80 4.36
C LEU A 39 -3.78 4.86 4.37
N ARG A 40 -3.22 6.05 4.62
CA ARG A 40 -1.77 6.21 4.82
C ARG A 40 -1.29 5.33 5.99
N HIS A 41 -2.01 5.33 7.11
CA HIS A 41 -1.68 4.50 8.24
C HIS A 41 -1.81 3.00 7.90
N CYS A 42 -2.89 2.59 7.23
CA CYS A 42 -3.08 1.21 6.77
C CYS A 42 -1.91 0.71 5.91
N LEU A 43 -1.38 1.55 5.01
CA LEU A 43 -0.27 1.20 4.12
C LEU A 43 1.09 1.14 4.82
N LEU A 44 1.38 2.12 5.68
CA LEU A 44 2.75 2.38 6.15
C LEU A 44 2.99 2.03 7.61
N ALA A 45 1.95 1.69 8.38
CA ALA A 45 2.16 1.31 9.77
C ALA A 45 2.95 -0.02 9.85
N PRO A 46 3.95 -0.10 10.74
CA PRO A 46 4.79 -1.30 10.88
C PRO A 46 4.00 -2.56 11.28
N LEU A 47 2.90 -2.38 12.02
CA LEU A 47 2.13 -3.45 12.66
C LEU A 47 0.96 -3.97 11.82
N ASN A 48 0.75 -3.49 10.59
CA ASN A 48 -0.34 -3.96 9.76
C ASN A 48 0.01 -5.26 9.03
N SER A 49 -0.98 -6.16 8.98
CA SER A 49 -0.91 -7.38 8.16
C SER A 49 -0.77 -7.03 6.67
N GLN A 50 -0.23 -7.97 5.90
CA GLN A 50 -0.05 -7.79 4.46
C GLN A 50 -1.40 -7.59 3.74
N ASP A 51 -2.44 -8.31 4.17
CA ASP A 51 -3.80 -8.19 3.62
C ASP A 51 -4.37 -6.78 3.82
N ALA A 52 -4.16 -6.17 4.99
CA ALA A 52 -4.60 -4.81 5.25
C ALA A 52 -3.89 -3.79 4.35
N LYS A 53 -2.59 -4.00 4.09
CA LYS A 53 -1.80 -3.17 3.17
C LYS A 53 -2.28 -3.33 1.73
N ASP A 54 -2.60 -4.55 1.30
CA ASP A 54 -3.09 -4.82 -0.06
C ASP A 54 -4.50 -4.25 -0.28
N ALA A 55 -5.39 -4.41 0.69
CA ALA A 55 -6.71 -3.79 0.70
C ALA A 55 -6.62 -2.26 0.66
N ALA A 56 -5.72 -1.66 1.47
CA ALA A 56 -5.49 -0.23 1.46
C ALA A 56 -4.92 0.26 0.12
N SER A 57 -4.01 -0.49 -0.50
CA SER A 57 -3.44 -0.17 -1.83
C SER A 57 -4.53 -0.16 -2.91
N VAL A 58 -5.48 -1.09 -2.87
CA VAL A 58 -6.67 -1.09 -3.73
C VAL A 58 -7.55 0.13 -3.45
N ALA A 59 -7.84 0.42 -2.17
CA ALA A 59 -8.67 1.54 -1.77
C ALA A 59 -8.10 2.88 -2.25
N VAL A 60 -6.79 3.11 -2.11
CA VAL A 60 -6.12 4.34 -2.59
C VAL A 60 -6.24 4.48 -4.11
N ARG A 61 -6.10 3.39 -4.89
CA ARG A 61 -6.30 3.43 -6.36
C ARG A 61 -7.73 3.80 -6.74
N ARG A 62 -8.73 3.27 -6.01
CA ARG A 62 -10.14 3.63 -6.22
C ARG A 62 -10.39 5.10 -5.87
N LEU A 63 -9.78 5.57 -4.79
CA LEU A 63 -9.87 6.95 -4.35
C LEU A 63 -9.23 7.92 -5.34
N TYR A 64 -8.11 7.55 -5.96
CA TYR A 64 -7.48 8.30 -7.05
C TYR A 64 -8.39 8.41 -8.28
N ALA A 65 -9.00 7.29 -8.69
CA ALA A 65 -9.95 7.29 -9.81
C ALA A 65 -11.14 8.22 -9.52
N ARG A 66 -11.67 8.18 -8.29
CA ARG A 66 -12.72 9.10 -7.83
C ARG A 66 -12.26 10.55 -7.82
N ALA A 67 -11.13 10.86 -7.20
CA ALA A 67 -10.57 12.22 -7.15
C ALA A 67 -10.34 12.81 -8.54
N SER A 68 -9.96 11.97 -9.52
CA SER A 68 -9.82 12.35 -10.92
C SER A 68 -11.17 12.66 -11.58
N HIS A 69 -12.24 11.97 -11.19
CA HIS A 69 -13.60 12.27 -11.66
C HIS A 69 -14.18 13.53 -11.02
N ASP A 70 -13.93 13.73 -9.72
CA ASP A 70 -14.43 14.88 -8.97
C ASP A 70 -13.59 16.15 -9.21
N LEU A 71 -12.49 16.05 -9.98
CA LEU A 71 -11.59 17.13 -10.40
C LEU A 71 -11.05 17.96 -9.22
N VAL A 72 -10.83 17.34 -8.06
CA VAL A 72 -10.27 18.00 -6.86
C VAL A 72 -8.73 17.90 -6.90
N PRO A 73 -7.97 18.97 -7.21
CA PRO A 73 -6.53 18.86 -7.48
C PRO A 73 -5.73 18.38 -6.26
N GLN A 74 -6.11 18.85 -5.06
CA GLN A 74 -5.47 18.44 -3.81
C GLN A 74 -5.63 16.93 -3.53
N ALA A 75 -6.80 16.37 -3.87
CA ALA A 75 -7.08 14.95 -3.72
C ALA A 75 -6.26 14.09 -4.67
N ILE A 76 -6.17 14.53 -5.93
CA ILE A 76 -5.38 13.87 -6.96
C ILE A 76 -3.92 13.79 -6.53
N LEU A 77 -3.33 14.91 -6.08
CA LEU A 77 -1.94 14.93 -5.63
C LEU A 77 -1.69 14.08 -4.39
N ALA A 78 -2.58 14.16 -3.39
CA ALA A 78 -2.44 13.39 -2.16
C ALA A 78 -2.56 11.87 -2.38
N THR A 79 -3.46 11.44 -3.27
CA THR A 79 -3.61 10.01 -3.60
C THR A 79 -2.45 9.51 -4.48
N GLN A 80 -1.98 10.30 -5.45
CA GLN A 80 -0.81 9.94 -6.26
C GLN A 80 0.46 9.79 -5.43
N SER A 81 0.72 10.71 -4.51
CA SER A 81 1.89 10.62 -3.63
C SER A 81 1.86 9.34 -2.79
N LEU A 82 0.68 8.96 -2.30
CA LEU A 82 0.49 7.74 -1.54
C LEU A 82 0.69 6.47 -2.38
N ILE A 83 0.23 6.46 -3.64
CA ILE A 83 0.48 5.35 -4.59
C ILE A 83 1.98 5.21 -4.87
N GLN A 84 2.68 6.32 -5.09
CA GLN A 84 4.12 6.28 -5.33
C GLN A 84 4.89 5.80 -4.10
N LEU A 85 4.44 6.21 -2.91
CA LEU A 85 5.05 5.77 -1.66
C LEU A 85 4.86 4.25 -1.44
N ASP A 86 3.64 3.73 -1.62
CA ASP A 86 3.36 2.28 -1.56
C ASP A 86 4.27 1.49 -2.51
N LYS A 87 4.43 1.94 -3.76
CA LYS A 87 5.35 1.33 -4.73
C LYS A 87 6.78 1.31 -4.19
N ARG A 88 7.31 2.46 -3.76
CA ARG A 88 8.69 2.57 -3.25
C ARG A 88 8.90 1.72 -2.00
N THR A 89 7.94 1.67 -1.09
CA THR A 89 8.01 0.83 0.12
C THR A 89 8.07 -0.65 -0.24
N ARG A 90 7.29 -1.11 -1.22
CA ARG A 90 7.35 -2.50 -1.70
C ARG A 90 8.66 -2.83 -2.38
N GLU A 91 9.18 -1.93 -3.20
CA GLU A 91 10.50 -2.12 -3.81
C GLU A 91 11.60 -2.17 -2.75
N ALA A 92 11.57 -1.27 -1.76
CA ALA A 92 12.52 -1.28 -0.65
C ALA A 92 12.46 -2.59 0.17
N ALA A 93 11.26 -3.12 0.42
CA ALA A 93 11.08 -4.40 1.10
C ALA A 93 11.64 -5.57 0.28
N LYS A 94 11.43 -5.58 -1.04
CA LYS A 94 12.01 -6.59 -1.94
C LYS A 94 13.54 -6.51 -1.98
N THR A 95 14.12 -5.31 -2.04
CA THR A 95 15.59 -5.14 -2.02
C THR A 95 16.18 -5.57 -0.69
N ALA A 96 15.52 -5.28 0.44
CA ALA A 96 15.96 -5.73 1.75
C ALA A 96 15.90 -7.27 1.88
N ALA A 97 14.84 -7.91 1.36
CA ALA A 97 14.74 -9.35 1.31
C ALA A 97 15.86 -9.98 0.45
N ALA A 98 16.15 -9.41 -0.72
CA ALA A 98 17.23 -9.89 -1.59
C ALA A 98 18.62 -9.72 -0.96
N ALA A 99 18.87 -8.61 -0.24
CA ALA A 99 20.11 -8.40 0.50
C ALA A 99 20.30 -9.43 1.64
N ASN A 100 19.23 -9.74 2.39
CA ASN A 100 19.25 -10.75 3.43
C ASN A 100 19.45 -12.18 2.89
N SER A 101 18.99 -12.48 1.67
CA SER A 101 19.26 -13.77 1.01
C SER A 101 20.72 -13.91 0.56
N SER A 102 21.41 -12.80 0.29
CA SER A 102 22.81 -12.79 -0.15
C SER A 102 23.82 -12.86 1.00
N SER A 103 23.39 -12.66 2.26
CA SER A 103 24.28 -12.60 3.43
C SER A 103 24.41 -13.90 4.24
N ASN A 104 23.75 -15.01 3.88
CA ASN A 104 23.93 -16.28 4.57
C ASN A 104 24.86 -17.22 3.80
N ALA A 105 26.16 -16.94 3.79
CA ALA A 105 27.16 -17.86 3.25
C ALA A 105 28.44 -18.02 4.10
N ASN A 106 28.62 -17.32 5.22
CA ASN A 106 29.82 -17.51 6.05
C ASN A 106 29.62 -17.16 7.53
N THR A 107 29.24 -18.14 8.36
CA THR A 107 29.84 -18.31 9.70
C THR A 107 29.89 -19.80 10.05
N PRO A 108 31.07 -20.44 10.02
CA PRO A 108 31.27 -21.72 10.66
C PRO A 108 31.61 -21.53 12.15
N SER A 109 31.18 -22.50 12.95
CA SER A 109 31.74 -22.93 14.24
C SER A 109 31.21 -22.35 15.58
N LYS A 110 30.54 -23.28 16.28
CA LYS A 110 30.72 -23.67 17.69
C LYS A 110 30.12 -22.79 18.80
N ALA A 111 29.18 -23.40 19.51
CA ALA A 111 28.66 -22.97 20.79
C ALA A 111 29.78 -22.75 21.84
N LYS A 112 29.78 -21.57 22.46
CA LYS A 112 30.34 -21.38 23.81
C LYS A 112 29.45 -20.40 24.58
N LYS A 113 28.83 -20.92 25.63
CA LYS A 113 27.95 -20.25 26.58
C LYS A 113 28.68 -19.05 27.22
N PRO A 114 28.08 -17.86 27.35
CA PRO A 114 28.51 -16.90 28.34
C PRO A 114 27.82 -17.25 29.67
N ASP A 115 28.54 -17.98 30.51
CA ASP A 115 28.25 -18.08 31.94
C ASP A 115 28.71 -16.76 32.57
N VAL A 116 27.78 -15.88 32.94
CA VAL A 116 28.10 -14.67 33.70
C VAL A 116 27.28 -14.70 34.97
N PHE A 117 28.00 -15.02 36.04
CA PHE A 117 27.55 -15.07 37.42
C PHE A 117 26.88 -13.77 37.85
N PHE A 118 25.73 -13.91 38.51
CA PHE A 118 25.16 -12.87 39.36
C PHE A 118 26.07 -12.64 40.59
N VAL A 119 26.45 -11.39 40.83
CA VAL A 119 26.84 -10.90 42.15
C VAL A 119 25.96 -9.69 42.44
N SER A 120 24.99 -9.87 43.35
CA SER A 120 24.34 -8.78 44.06
C SER A 120 25.25 -8.30 45.17
N LYS A 121 25.28 -6.98 45.40
CA LYS A 121 25.78 -6.38 46.63
C LYS A 121 24.58 -6.00 47.50
#